data_AF-A0A7Y0GDA9-F1
#
_entry.id   AF-A0A7Y0GDA9-F1
#
_cell.length_a   1.000
_cell.length_b   1.000
_cell.length_c   1.000
_cell.angle_alpha   90.00
_cell.angle_beta   90.00
_cell.angle_gamma   90.00
#
_symmetry.space_group_name_H-M   'P 1'
#
loop_
_entity.id
_entity.type
_entity.pdbx_description
1 polymer ?
#
loop_
_entity_poly.entity_id
_entity_poly.type
_entity_poly.pdbx_seq_one_letter_code
_entity_poly.pdbx_strand_id
1 'polypeptide(L)'
;MNLNQRACADTPIDLGASSPWLREKLHTFLGLPFDLVTVDETCRKVTDAVANQQRLFLTTPNVNFVVTCLRSAAFRNSVIDSDWVVVDGMPLVWLGRWLGLPVPERVAGSSVFETLQCTPPSVGQQKLRVYFFGGPPGAAGDAADKMNADTVGMVCVGYASPGFGTVESMSTPELIDVINAAQADFLVVALGAEKGQAWIQRNRERLNVPVISHLGAVVNFAAGGLRRAPFGWQRAGLEWLWRIKEEPNLWRRYAKDGLGLCRLIMTQAVPCKWHIVVGQFNKRSQDKAGILVTREKQRVSIHLHGAWLCQKSAFLKARLALVVDETLPIHLDFSKLQDIDAKVLGDIFMLLQQRRSQGKELWIDPVPLKVRRLFSYYGVDYLLEDKAPAVAVGQDGNRIF
;
A
#
# COMPACT_ATOMS: atom_id res chain seq x y z
N MET A 1 35.01 5.79 -30.26
CA MET A 1 34.28 4.51 -30.19
C MET A 1 33.09 4.68 -29.25
N ASN A 2 31.89 4.69 -29.80
CA ASN A 2 30.64 5.07 -29.13
C ASN A 2 30.16 3.97 -28.15
N LEU A 3 30.07 4.29 -26.87
CA LEU A 3 29.43 3.46 -25.82
C LEU A 3 27.94 3.79 -25.62
N ASN A 4 27.35 4.70 -26.41
CA ASN A 4 26.06 5.34 -26.12
C ASN A 4 24.81 4.72 -26.75
N GLN A 5 24.88 3.57 -27.39
CA GLN A 5 23.69 2.91 -27.95
C GLN A 5 23.83 1.39 -27.86
N ARG A 6 23.45 0.79 -26.73
CA ARG A 6 23.15 -0.65 -26.68
C ARG A 6 21.64 -0.83 -26.70
N ALA A 7 21.10 -1.22 -27.85
CA ALA A 7 19.85 -1.98 -27.88
C ALA A 7 20.13 -3.30 -27.13
N CYS A 8 19.61 -3.40 -25.91
CA CYS A 8 19.94 -4.51 -25.03
C CYS A 8 18.96 -5.67 -25.30
N ALA A 9 19.48 -6.79 -25.80
CA ALA A 9 18.71 -7.99 -26.14
C ALA A 9 17.75 -8.46 -25.03
N ASP A 10 16.66 -9.11 -25.44
CA ASP A 10 15.56 -9.68 -24.64
C ASP A 10 15.98 -10.82 -23.67
N THR A 11 17.25 -10.93 -23.33
CA THR A 11 17.73 -11.99 -22.43
C THR A 11 17.23 -11.71 -21.01
N PRO A 12 16.52 -12.66 -20.36
CA PRO A 12 16.20 -12.55 -18.95
C PRO A 12 17.51 -12.50 -18.16
N ILE A 13 17.75 -11.39 -17.47
CA ILE A 13 18.80 -11.34 -16.46
C ILE A 13 18.21 -12.04 -15.24
N ASP A 14 18.82 -13.15 -14.83
CA ASP A 14 18.53 -13.79 -13.55
C ASP A 14 19.01 -12.83 -12.44
N LEU A 15 18.08 -12.05 -11.91
CA LEU A 15 18.30 -11.22 -10.73
C LEU A 15 18.35 -12.13 -9.50
N GLY A 16 19.46 -12.85 -9.34
CA GLY A 16 19.73 -13.63 -8.14
C GLY A 16 19.48 -12.77 -6.89
N ALA A 17 18.79 -13.34 -5.90
CA ALA A 17 18.51 -12.74 -4.59
C ALA A 17 18.18 -11.23 -4.61
N SER A 18 17.19 -10.87 -5.46
CA SER A 18 16.13 -9.88 -5.22
C SER A 18 16.53 -8.54 -4.59
N SER A 19 16.52 -7.46 -5.40
CA SER A 19 16.47 -6.09 -4.89
C SER A 19 15.30 -5.95 -3.90
N PRO A 20 15.55 -5.57 -2.63
CA PRO A 20 14.58 -5.71 -1.53
C PRO A 20 13.29 -4.89 -1.69
N TRP A 21 13.29 -3.90 -2.58
CA TRP A 21 12.13 -3.07 -2.91
C TRP A 21 11.19 -3.75 -3.93
N LEU A 22 11.60 -4.86 -4.56
CA LEU A 22 10.79 -5.56 -5.54
C LEU A 22 9.69 -6.42 -4.91
N ARG A 23 8.45 -6.25 -5.37
CA ARG A 23 7.23 -6.94 -4.92
C ARG A 23 6.64 -7.70 -6.09
N GLU A 24 6.54 -9.03 -5.96
CA GLU A 24 6.06 -9.89 -7.06
C GLU A 24 4.58 -9.70 -7.37
N LYS A 25 3.74 -9.52 -6.34
CA LYS A 25 2.27 -9.57 -6.47
C LYS A 25 1.61 -8.19 -6.50
N LEU A 26 2.39 -7.14 -6.69
CA LEU A 26 1.88 -5.77 -6.72
C LEU A 26 1.12 -5.47 -8.02
N HIS A 27 -0.12 -5.03 -7.88
CA HIS A 27 -1.00 -4.59 -8.96
C HIS A 27 -1.64 -3.26 -8.60
N THR A 28 -1.96 -2.44 -9.60
CA THR A 28 -2.59 -1.14 -9.39
C THR A 28 -4.01 -1.12 -9.94
N PHE A 29 -4.98 -0.72 -9.11
CA PHE A 29 -6.34 -0.44 -9.55
C PHE A 29 -7.02 0.56 -8.61
N LEU A 30 -8.01 1.30 -9.12
CA LEU A 30 -8.71 2.36 -8.38
C LEU A 30 -7.77 3.40 -7.74
N GLY A 31 -6.65 3.65 -8.41
CA GLY A 31 -5.67 4.66 -8.01
C GLY A 31 -4.77 4.27 -6.86
N LEU A 32 -4.73 2.99 -6.44
CA LEU A 32 -3.86 2.52 -5.37
C LEU A 32 -3.08 1.26 -5.76
N PRO A 33 -1.84 1.11 -5.28
CA PRO A 33 -1.09 -0.13 -5.40
C PRO A 33 -1.59 -1.15 -4.35
N PHE A 34 -1.78 -2.41 -4.76
CA PHE A 34 -2.24 -3.50 -3.90
C PHE A 34 -1.38 -4.75 -4.11
N ASP A 35 -0.84 -5.27 -3.01
CA ASP A 35 -0.26 -6.60 -2.90
C ASP A 35 -1.40 -7.63 -2.89
N LEU A 36 -1.54 -8.38 -3.99
CA LEU A 36 -2.59 -9.40 -4.14
C LEU A 36 -2.18 -10.70 -3.45
N VAL A 37 -2.23 -10.70 -2.12
CA VAL A 37 -1.70 -11.75 -1.23
C VAL A 37 -2.77 -12.32 -0.31
N THR A 38 -2.45 -13.44 0.34
CA THR A 38 -3.29 -14.03 1.40
C THR A 38 -2.99 -13.45 2.79
N VAL A 39 -3.85 -13.76 3.76
CA VAL A 39 -3.64 -13.51 5.19
C VAL A 39 -2.37 -14.20 5.64
N ASP A 40 -2.15 -15.46 5.25
CA ASP A 40 -0.95 -16.23 5.61
C ASP A 40 0.32 -15.62 5.03
N GLU A 41 0.28 -15.15 3.78
CA GLU A 41 1.39 -14.41 3.15
C GLU A 41 1.69 -13.11 3.89
N THR A 42 0.64 -12.40 4.33
CA THR A 42 0.79 -11.17 5.10
C THR A 42 1.36 -11.44 6.50
N CYS A 43 0.92 -12.51 7.18
CA CYS A 43 1.46 -12.91 8.49
C CYS A 43 2.93 -13.32 8.38
N ARG A 44 3.30 -14.06 7.32
CA ARG A 44 4.71 -14.38 7.01
C ARG A 44 5.51 -13.11 6.76
N LYS A 45 5.01 -12.17 5.95
CA LYS A 45 5.69 -10.90 5.70
C LYS A 45 5.94 -10.10 6.98
N VAL A 46 4.96 -10.07 7.90
CA VAL A 46 5.08 -9.41 9.21
C VAL A 46 6.13 -10.10 10.08
N THR A 47 6.07 -11.43 10.21
CA THR A 47 7.02 -12.20 11.03
C THR A 47 8.45 -12.14 10.47
N ASP A 48 8.62 -12.21 9.15
CA ASP A 48 9.91 -12.04 8.47
C ASP A 48 10.47 -10.63 8.68
N ALA A 49 9.63 -9.59 8.63
CA ALA A 49 10.07 -8.22 8.88
C ALA A 49 10.56 -8.04 10.33
N VAL A 50 9.86 -8.61 11.30
CA VAL A 50 10.30 -8.62 12.71
C VAL A 50 11.61 -9.38 12.88
N ALA A 51 11.71 -10.59 12.32
CA ALA A 51 12.91 -11.44 12.43
C ALA A 51 14.15 -10.77 11.84
N ASN A 52 13.99 -10.04 10.73
CA ASN A 52 15.07 -9.35 10.04
C ASN A 52 15.25 -7.88 10.47
N GLN A 53 14.48 -7.39 11.46
CA GLN A 53 14.45 -5.99 11.89
C GLN A 53 14.25 -5.02 10.71
N GLN A 54 13.42 -5.41 9.75
CA GLN A 54 13.07 -4.61 8.59
C GLN A 54 11.86 -3.75 8.89
N ARG A 55 11.92 -2.49 8.47
CA ARG A 55 10.77 -1.59 8.54
C ARG A 55 9.69 -2.08 7.57
N LEU A 56 8.46 -2.19 8.07
CA LEU A 56 7.30 -2.61 7.32
C LEU A 56 6.08 -1.80 7.74
N PHE A 57 5.66 -0.88 6.88
CA PHE A 57 4.39 -0.20 7.00
C PHE A 57 3.28 -1.00 6.29
N LEU A 58 2.46 -1.68 7.08
CA LEU A 58 1.29 -2.42 6.62
C LEU A 58 0.05 -1.52 6.59
N THR A 59 -0.57 -1.39 5.43
CA THR A 59 -1.86 -0.70 5.25
C THR A 59 -2.89 -1.67 4.66
N THR A 60 -4.13 -1.60 5.17
CA THR A 60 -5.24 -2.46 4.74
C THR A 60 -6.37 -1.61 4.12
N PRO A 61 -6.22 -1.06 2.89
CA PRO A 61 -7.25 -0.21 2.33
C PRO A 61 -8.56 -0.97 2.10
N ASN A 62 -9.64 -0.40 2.63
CA ASN A 62 -11.00 -0.79 2.31
C ASN A 62 -11.68 0.26 1.42
N VAL A 63 -12.98 0.10 1.16
CA VAL A 63 -13.74 1.04 0.30
C VAL A 63 -13.65 2.49 0.81
N ASN A 64 -13.66 2.69 2.13
CA ASN A 64 -13.51 4.02 2.72
C ASN A 64 -12.14 4.63 2.37
N PHE A 65 -11.07 3.83 2.39
CA PHE A 65 -9.74 4.29 2.00
C PHE A 65 -9.72 4.74 0.54
N VAL A 66 -10.21 3.89 -0.37
CA VAL A 66 -10.24 4.19 -1.81
C VAL A 66 -11.00 5.49 -2.07
N VAL A 67 -12.21 5.64 -1.51
CA VAL A 67 -13.04 6.85 -1.72
C VAL A 67 -12.41 8.10 -1.11
N THR A 68 -11.73 7.96 0.04
CA THR A 68 -11.04 9.08 0.69
C THR A 68 -9.80 9.52 -0.10
N CYS A 69 -9.07 8.58 -0.70
CA CYS A 69 -7.90 8.85 -1.56
C CYS A 69 -8.24 9.69 -2.80
N LEU A 70 -9.50 9.69 -3.25
CA LEU A 70 -9.96 10.58 -4.33
C LEU A 70 -10.04 12.04 -3.90
N ARG A 71 -10.26 12.30 -2.61
CA ARG A 71 -10.53 13.64 -2.07
C ARG A 71 -9.29 14.24 -1.42
N SER A 72 -8.39 13.40 -0.91
CA SER A 72 -7.20 13.82 -0.17
C SER A 72 -5.94 13.22 -0.81
N ALA A 73 -5.14 14.08 -1.46
CA ALA A 73 -3.85 13.69 -2.03
C ALA A 73 -2.85 13.28 -0.94
N ALA A 74 -2.88 13.95 0.22
CA ALA A 74 -2.04 13.61 1.37
C ALA A 74 -2.34 12.19 1.88
N PHE A 75 -3.63 11.85 2.03
CA PHE A 75 -4.04 10.51 2.43
C PHE A 75 -3.69 9.45 1.37
N ARG A 76 -3.92 9.76 0.09
CA ARG A 76 -3.52 8.86 -1.00
C ARG A 76 -2.01 8.56 -0.99
N ASN A 77 -1.19 9.60 -0.82
CA ASN A 77 0.26 9.45 -0.74
C ASN A 77 0.67 8.61 0.47
N SER A 78 0.01 8.77 1.63
CA SER A 78 0.31 7.92 2.80
C SER A 78 0.09 6.42 2.55
N VAL A 79 -0.95 6.07 1.76
CA VAL A 79 -1.20 4.68 1.36
C VAL A 79 -0.16 4.21 0.33
N ILE A 80 0.19 5.04 -0.64
CA ILE A 80 1.21 4.72 -1.66
C ILE A 80 2.58 4.47 -1.03
N ASP A 81 2.91 5.23 0.02
CA ASP A 81 4.20 5.13 0.70
C ASP A 81 4.30 3.89 1.61
N SER A 82 3.21 3.14 1.80
CA SER A 82 3.19 1.90 2.59
C SER A 82 3.96 0.76 1.90
N ASP A 83 4.74 0.01 2.68
CA ASP A 83 5.57 -1.10 2.19
C ASP A 83 4.74 -2.34 1.80
N TRP A 84 3.58 -2.51 2.43
CA TRP A 84 2.68 -3.64 2.17
C TRP A 84 1.22 -3.18 2.19
N VAL A 85 0.54 -3.27 1.04
CA VAL A 85 -0.82 -2.74 0.87
C VAL A 85 -1.76 -3.86 0.49
N VAL A 86 -2.57 -4.35 1.43
CA VAL A 86 -3.42 -5.53 1.21
C VAL A 86 -4.87 -5.16 0.93
N VAL A 87 -5.62 -6.01 0.24
CA VAL A 87 -7.03 -5.74 -0.10
C VAL A 87 -7.95 -6.06 1.07
N ASP A 88 -8.48 -5.02 1.74
CA ASP A 88 -9.52 -5.18 2.78
C ASP A 88 -10.93 -4.90 2.22
N GLY A 89 -11.89 -5.73 2.61
CA GLY A 89 -13.28 -5.63 2.17
C GLY A 89 -13.62 -6.40 0.89
N MET A 90 -14.72 -7.13 0.93
CA MET A 90 -15.19 -7.93 -0.21
C MET A 90 -15.57 -7.15 -1.46
N PRO A 91 -16.12 -5.92 -1.39
CA PRO A 91 -16.39 -5.15 -2.60
C PRO A 91 -15.14 -4.92 -3.46
N LEU A 92 -13.98 -4.69 -2.85
CA LEU A 92 -12.72 -4.53 -3.57
C LEU A 92 -12.22 -5.86 -4.16
N VAL A 93 -12.36 -6.96 -3.42
CA VAL A 93 -12.04 -8.31 -3.91
C VAL A 93 -12.88 -8.67 -5.12
N TRP A 94 -14.20 -8.48 -5.05
CA TRP A 94 -15.11 -8.75 -6.17
C TRP A 94 -14.77 -7.89 -7.39
N LEU A 95 -14.51 -6.61 -7.18
CA LEU A 95 -14.18 -5.69 -8.26
C LEU A 95 -12.84 -6.04 -8.92
N GLY A 96 -11.81 -6.34 -8.13
CA GLY A 96 -10.51 -6.77 -8.65
C GLY A 96 -10.62 -8.06 -9.47
N ARG A 97 -11.34 -9.07 -8.97
CA ARG A 97 -11.61 -10.31 -9.71
C ARG A 97 -12.40 -10.07 -10.99
N TRP A 98 -13.40 -9.18 -10.96
CA TRP A 98 -14.16 -8.81 -12.15
C TRP A 98 -13.29 -8.11 -13.20
N LEU A 99 -12.32 -7.30 -12.79
CA LEU A 99 -11.29 -6.72 -13.66
C LEU A 99 -10.27 -7.75 -14.17
N GLY A 100 -10.31 -8.99 -13.71
CA GLY A 100 -9.40 -10.07 -14.10
C GLY A 100 -8.10 -10.11 -13.28
N LEU A 101 -8.04 -9.38 -12.15
CA LEU A 101 -6.89 -9.42 -11.25
C LEU A 101 -6.90 -10.72 -10.43
N PRO A 102 -5.74 -11.33 -10.15
CA PRO A 102 -5.63 -12.58 -9.40
C PRO A 102 -5.74 -12.35 -7.89
N VAL A 103 -6.82 -11.70 -7.42
CA VAL A 103 -7.03 -11.43 -6.00
C VAL A 103 -7.35 -12.73 -5.25
N PRO A 104 -6.43 -13.26 -4.41
CA PRO A 104 -6.59 -14.59 -3.84
C PRO A 104 -7.71 -14.60 -2.80
N GLU A 105 -7.73 -13.62 -1.91
CA GLU A 105 -8.75 -13.48 -0.86
C GLU A 105 -8.82 -12.05 -0.32
N ARG A 106 -9.70 -11.84 0.65
CA ARG A 106 -9.77 -10.60 1.43
C ARG A 106 -8.83 -10.69 2.61
N VAL A 107 -7.97 -9.70 2.78
CA VAL A 107 -7.04 -9.59 3.90
C VAL A 107 -7.45 -8.42 4.78
N ALA A 108 -8.28 -8.72 5.79
CA ALA A 108 -8.65 -7.74 6.80
C ALA A 108 -7.56 -7.63 7.86
N GLY A 109 -7.28 -6.41 8.32
CA GLY A 109 -6.29 -6.17 9.37
C GLY A 109 -6.60 -6.91 10.68
N SER A 110 -7.89 -7.10 11.00
CA SER A 110 -8.30 -7.94 12.14
C SER A 110 -7.97 -9.41 11.95
N SER A 111 -8.10 -9.94 10.74
CA SER A 111 -7.79 -11.34 10.44
C SER A 111 -6.29 -11.61 10.49
N VAL A 112 -5.46 -10.68 9.99
CA VAL A 112 -4.00 -10.73 10.16
C VAL A 112 -3.64 -10.74 11.64
N PHE A 113 -4.22 -9.80 12.41
CA PHE A 113 -3.95 -9.68 13.84
C PHE A 113 -4.35 -10.94 14.62
N GLU A 114 -5.55 -11.48 14.39
CA GLU A 114 -6.03 -12.72 15.02
C GLU A 114 -5.18 -13.93 14.63
N THR A 115 -4.78 -14.03 13.35
CA THR A 115 -3.93 -15.14 12.89
C THR A 115 -2.58 -15.10 13.59
N LEU A 116 -1.95 -13.93 13.70
CA LEU A 116 -0.70 -13.77 14.43
C LEU A 116 -0.85 -14.02 15.94
N GLN A 117 -1.97 -13.61 16.54
CA GLN A 117 -2.28 -13.82 17.95
C GLN A 117 -2.45 -15.31 18.30
N CYS A 118 -3.06 -16.08 17.40
CA CYS A 118 -3.34 -17.51 17.56
C CYS A 118 -2.22 -18.43 17.06
N THR A 119 -1.25 -17.92 16.31
CA THR A 119 -0.14 -18.72 15.77
C THR A 119 1.04 -18.68 16.75
N PRO A 120 1.46 -19.81 17.35
CA PRO A 120 2.62 -19.82 18.23
C PRO A 120 3.90 -19.48 17.44
N PRO A 121 4.90 -18.87 18.08
CA PRO A 121 6.17 -18.60 17.43
C PRO A 121 6.87 -19.90 17.00
N SER A 122 7.67 -19.82 15.94
CA SER A 122 8.50 -20.96 15.51
C SER A 122 9.47 -21.37 16.62
N VAL A 123 9.96 -22.61 16.58
CA VAL A 123 10.91 -23.12 17.57
C VAL A 123 12.12 -22.17 17.69
N GLY A 124 12.39 -21.67 18.89
CA GLY A 124 13.48 -20.73 19.16
C GLY A 124 13.14 -19.24 18.98
N GLN A 125 11.93 -18.91 18.53
CA GLN A 125 11.44 -17.53 18.46
C GLN A 125 10.58 -17.18 19.68
N GLN A 126 10.53 -15.89 20.02
CA GLN A 126 9.69 -15.36 21.09
C GLN A 126 8.32 -14.93 20.53
N LYS A 127 7.34 -14.75 21.43
CA LYS A 127 6.06 -14.12 21.07
C LYS A 127 6.30 -12.73 20.52
N LEU A 128 5.50 -12.31 19.55
CA LEU A 128 5.55 -10.98 18.99
C LEU A 128 5.16 -9.94 20.04
N ARG A 129 6.03 -8.96 20.29
CA ARG A 129 5.78 -7.85 21.21
C ARG A 129 4.93 -6.80 20.53
N VAL A 130 3.72 -6.58 21.03
CA VAL A 130 2.74 -5.65 20.47
C VAL A 130 2.63 -4.41 21.34
N TYR A 131 2.56 -3.24 20.71
CA TYR A 131 2.24 -1.99 21.38
C TYR A 131 0.98 -1.37 20.77
N PHE A 132 0.04 -0.96 21.63
CA PHE A 132 -1.19 -0.31 21.19
C PHE A 132 -1.12 1.22 21.33
N PHE A 133 -1.41 1.92 20.24
CA PHE A 133 -1.45 3.37 20.24
C PHE A 133 -2.81 3.89 19.80
N GLY A 134 -3.52 4.58 20.70
CA GLY A 134 -4.87 5.10 20.47
C GLY A 134 -5.97 4.17 20.98
N GLY A 135 -7.12 4.20 20.30
CA GLY A 135 -8.35 3.54 20.74
C GLY A 135 -9.19 4.37 21.73
N PRO A 136 -10.43 3.96 21.99
CA PRO A 136 -11.28 4.56 23.03
C PRO A 136 -10.63 4.47 24.43
N PRO A 137 -11.02 5.35 25.38
CA PRO A 137 -10.58 5.26 26.77
C PRO A 137 -10.78 3.84 27.34
N GLY A 138 -9.76 3.29 27.99
CA GLY A 138 -9.78 1.94 28.58
C GLY A 138 -9.51 0.80 27.60
N ALA A 139 -9.89 0.93 26.32
CA ALA A 139 -9.83 -0.17 25.36
C ALA A 139 -8.41 -0.71 25.12
N ALA A 140 -7.38 0.16 25.10
CA ALA A 140 -6.01 -0.29 24.89
C ALA A 140 -5.46 -1.10 26.10
N GLY A 141 -5.87 -0.72 27.31
CA GLY A 141 -5.53 -1.48 28.53
C GLY A 141 -6.24 -2.82 28.56
N ASP A 142 -7.56 -2.85 28.31
CA ASP A 142 -8.34 -4.09 28.24
C ASP A 142 -7.81 -5.05 27.17
N ALA A 143 -7.39 -4.52 26.02
CA ALA A 143 -6.75 -5.29 24.96
C ALA A 143 -5.39 -5.87 25.39
N ALA A 144 -4.60 -5.12 26.17
CA ALA A 144 -3.34 -5.58 26.72
C ALA A 144 -3.54 -6.73 27.71
N ASP A 145 -4.48 -6.58 28.64
CA ASP A 145 -4.77 -7.57 29.67
C ASP A 145 -5.27 -8.89 29.06
N LYS A 146 -6.21 -8.81 28.12
CA LYS A 146 -6.72 -9.98 27.38
C LYS A 146 -5.63 -10.66 26.55
N MET A 147 -4.80 -9.88 25.88
CA MET A 147 -3.71 -10.44 25.08
C MET A 147 -2.73 -11.22 25.97
N ASN A 148 -2.39 -10.66 27.14
CA ASN A 148 -1.41 -11.26 28.03
C ASN A 148 -1.96 -12.48 28.79
N ALA A 149 -3.27 -12.59 28.95
CA ALA A 149 -3.92 -13.76 29.54
C ALA A 149 -3.99 -14.96 28.58
N ASP A 150 -4.44 -14.74 27.34
CA ASP A 150 -5.03 -15.83 26.55
C ASP A 150 -4.28 -16.16 25.25
N THR A 151 -3.22 -15.42 24.90
CA THR A 151 -2.63 -15.51 23.56
C THR A 151 -1.32 -16.27 23.51
N VAL A 152 -1.13 -17.01 22.42
CA VAL A 152 0.04 -17.89 22.24
C VAL A 152 1.10 -17.26 21.35
N GLY A 153 0.72 -16.43 20.39
CA GLY A 153 1.63 -15.82 19.42
C GLY A 153 2.13 -14.41 19.75
N MET A 154 1.41 -13.69 20.62
CA MET A 154 1.65 -12.28 20.90
C MET A 154 1.75 -12.00 22.41
N VAL A 155 2.37 -10.88 22.75
CA VAL A 155 2.40 -10.33 24.11
C VAL A 155 2.33 -8.81 24.01
N CYS A 156 1.48 -8.17 24.81
CA CYS A 156 1.41 -6.72 24.85
C CYS A 156 2.50 -6.18 25.77
N VAL A 157 3.38 -5.33 25.22
CA VAL A 157 4.51 -4.72 25.94
C VAL A 157 4.26 -3.26 26.33
N GLY A 158 3.12 -2.70 25.93
CA GLY A 158 2.73 -1.36 26.33
C GLY A 158 1.56 -0.83 25.53
N TYR A 159 1.00 0.26 26.02
CA TYR A 159 -0.01 1.01 25.32
C TYR A 159 0.04 2.49 25.68
N ALA A 160 -0.43 3.34 24.78
CA ALA A 160 -0.67 4.75 25.05
C ALA A 160 -1.98 5.20 24.40
N SER A 161 -2.81 5.88 25.18
CA SER A 161 -4.05 6.48 24.70
C SER A 161 -3.93 8.01 24.81
N PRO A 162 -3.35 8.69 23.79
CA PRO A 162 -3.11 10.13 23.84
C PRO A 162 -4.40 10.98 23.79
N GLY A 163 -5.57 10.33 23.78
CA GLY A 163 -6.87 10.99 23.74
C GLY A 163 -7.21 11.60 22.37
N PHE A 164 -7.99 12.67 22.40
CA PHE A 164 -8.36 13.43 21.22
C PHE A 164 -7.41 14.61 21.02
N GLY A 165 -6.66 14.61 19.92
CA GLY A 165 -5.74 15.68 19.58
C GLY A 165 -5.45 15.79 18.09
N THR A 166 -4.61 16.75 17.71
CA THR A 166 -4.06 16.83 16.37
C THR A 166 -2.94 15.79 16.19
N VAL A 167 -2.49 15.56 14.96
CA VAL A 167 -1.37 14.64 14.74
C VAL A 167 -0.13 15.14 15.48
N GLU A 168 0.12 16.44 15.48
CA GLU A 168 1.25 17.11 16.11
C GLU A 168 1.23 16.94 17.63
N SER A 169 0.08 17.18 18.28
CA SER A 169 -0.03 17.05 19.74
C SER A 169 0.18 15.61 20.21
N MET A 170 -0.09 14.63 19.35
CA MET A 170 0.14 13.20 19.62
C MET A 170 1.52 12.71 19.15
N SER A 171 2.42 13.61 18.73
CA SER A 171 3.74 13.27 18.17
C SER A 171 4.90 13.82 19.01
N THR A 172 4.67 14.05 20.31
CA THR A 172 5.69 14.63 21.20
C THR A 172 6.91 13.70 21.33
N PRO A 173 8.13 14.23 21.51
CA PRO A 173 9.33 13.43 21.74
C PRO A 173 9.17 12.39 22.84
N GLU A 174 8.58 12.78 23.97
CA GLU A 174 8.42 11.93 25.15
C GLU A 174 7.55 10.71 24.83
N LEU A 175 6.49 10.90 24.05
CA LEU A 175 5.61 9.81 23.65
C LEU A 175 6.29 8.84 22.67
N ILE A 176 7.10 9.36 21.75
CA ILE A 176 7.88 8.52 20.84
C ILE A 176 8.96 7.74 21.61
N ASP A 177 9.61 8.36 22.59
CA ASP A 177 10.60 7.71 23.43
C ASP A 177 9.98 6.59 24.28
N VAL A 178 8.77 6.78 24.82
CA VAL A 178 8.02 5.73 25.52
C VAL A 178 7.72 4.55 24.59
N ILE A 179 7.26 4.80 23.36
CA ILE A 179 6.98 3.73 22.38
C ILE A 179 8.26 2.97 22.03
N ASN A 180 9.37 3.68 21.81
CA ASN A 180 10.66 3.07 21.50
C ASN A 180 11.24 2.26 22.68
N ALA A 181 11.08 2.76 23.92
CA ALA A 181 11.54 2.09 25.12
C ALA A 181 10.80 0.77 25.40
N ALA A 182 9.54 0.65 24.95
CA ALA A 182 8.77 -0.59 25.06
C ALA A 182 9.32 -1.71 24.17
N GLN A 183 10.22 -1.40 23.22
CA GLN A 183 10.81 -2.34 22.27
C GLN A 183 9.76 -3.22 21.58
N ALA A 184 8.70 -2.62 21.06
CA ALA A 184 7.67 -3.38 20.36
C ALA A 184 8.17 -3.88 18.99
N ASP A 185 7.73 -5.08 18.62
CA ASP A 185 7.95 -5.66 17.30
C ASP A 185 6.86 -5.21 16.32
N PHE A 186 5.65 -4.98 16.84
CA PHE A 186 4.49 -4.53 16.09
C PHE A 186 3.72 -3.40 16.80
N LEU A 187 3.72 -2.21 16.20
CA LEU A 187 2.95 -1.05 16.64
C LEU A 187 1.59 -1.00 15.92
N VAL A 188 0.52 -1.09 16.71
CA VAL A 188 -0.86 -1.01 16.24
C VAL A 188 -1.42 0.39 16.52
N VAL A 189 -1.63 1.17 15.47
CA VAL A 189 -2.19 2.52 15.54
C VAL A 189 -3.71 2.46 15.34
N ALA A 190 -4.47 2.70 16.40
CA ALA A 190 -5.92 2.67 16.44
C ALA A 190 -6.53 4.08 16.48
N LEU A 191 -6.25 4.87 15.44
CA LEU A 191 -6.84 6.20 15.23
C LEU A 191 -7.89 6.15 14.09
N GLY A 192 -8.54 7.26 13.77
CA GLY A 192 -9.30 7.34 12.50
C GLY A 192 -8.37 7.18 11.30
N ALA A 193 -8.84 6.63 10.17
CA ALA A 193 -7.99 6.27 9.02
C ALA A 193 -7.04 7.39 8.57
N GLU A 194 -7.56 8.57 8.25
CA GLU A 194 -6.75 9.71 7.81
C GLU A 194 -5.74 10.15 8.87
N LYS A 195 -6.19 10.26 10.13
CA LYS A 195 -5.34 10.70 11.24
C LYS A 195 -4.26 9.67 11.57
N GLY A 196 -4.58 8.38 11.52
CA GLY A 196 -3.66 7.28 11.79
C GLY A 196 -2.58 7.17 10.73
N GLN A 197 -2.96 7.23 9.45
CA GLN A 197 -2.00 7.27 8.34
C GLN A 197 -1.09 8.50 8.42
N ALA A 198 -1.66 9.69 8.69
CA ALA A 198 -0.87 10.92 8.86
C ALA A 198 0.09 10.84 10.06
N TRP A 199 -0.35 10.25 11.18
CA TRP A 199 0.49 10.07 12.36
C TRP A 199 1.65 9.09 12.10
N ILE A 200 1.40 7.99 11.40
CA ILE A 200 2.46 7.05 11.01
C ILE A 200 3.46 7.74 10.08
N GLN A 201 2.98 8.43 9.03
CA GLN A 201 3.85 9.14 8.09
C GLN A 201 4.75 10.16 8.78
N ARG A 202 4.23 10.87 9.78
CA ARG A 202 5.00 11.86 10.55
C ARG A 202 6.06 11.23 11.45
N ASN A 203 5.80 10.06 12.02
CA ASN A 203 6.62 9.52 13.12
C ASN A 203 7.41 8.25 12.77
N ARG A 204 7.10 7.55 11.67
CA ARG A 204 7.71 6.25 11.33
C ARG A 204 9.24 6.27 11.27
N GLU A 205 9.83 7.39 10.87
CA GLU A 205 11.30 7.53 10.83
C GLU A 205 11.94 7.63 12.22
N ARG A 206 11.18 8.08 13.22
CA ARG A 206 11.59 8.22 14.62
C ARG A 206 11.25 7.00 15.47
N LEU A 207 10.54 6.04 14.91
CA LEU A 207 10.10 4.81 15.58
C LEU A 207 11.07 3.67 15.25
N ASN A 208 11.46 2.93 16.27
CA ASN A 208 12.35 1.76 16.15
C ASN A 208 11.59 0.45 15.91
N VAL A 209 10.26 0.50 15.97
CA VAL A 209 9.38 -0.66 15.82
C VAL A 209 9.45 -1.17 14.37
N PRO A 210 9.79 -2.45 14.13
CA PRO A 210 9.90 -3.01 12.78
C PRO A 210 8.60 -2.91 11.99
N VAL A 211 7.47 -3.32 12.58
CA VAL A 211 6.19 -3.35 11.88
C VAL A 211 5.25 -2.29 12.45
N ILE A 212 4.70 -1.45 11.59
CA ILE A 212 3.71 -0.43 11.96
C ILE A 212 2.48 -0.61 11.10
N SER A 213 1.29 -0.58 11.71
CA SER A 213 0.04 -0.63 10.94
C SER A 213 -1.06 0.20 11.56
N HIS A 214 -1.84 0.85 10.70
CA HIS A 214 -3.11 1.45 11.09
C HIS A 214 -4.20 0.38 11.12
N LEU A 215 -4.61 -0.04 12.32
CA LEU A 215 -5.66 -1.05 12.52
C LEU A 215 -6.76 -0.50 13.45
N GLY A 216 -7.53 0.46 12.94
CA GLY A 216 -8.49 1.26 13.72
C GLY A 216 -9.36 0.48 14.71
N ALA A 217 -10.10 -0.52 14.24
CA ALA A 217 -11.04 -1.24 15.09
C ALA A 217 -10.42 -2.43 15.85
N VAL A 218 -9.18 -2.81 15.55
CA VAL A 218 -8.56 -4.03 16.10
C VAL A 218 -8.38 -3.94 17.61
N VAL A 219 -8.03 -2.77 18.14
CA VAL A 219 -7.97 -2.56 19.59
C VAL A 219 -9.32 -2.86 20.26
N ASN A 220 -10.44 -2.45 19.66
CA ASN A 220 -11.77 -2.75 20.21
C ASN A 220 -12.13 -4.24 20.14
N PHE A 221 -11.67 -4.98 19.11
CA PHE A 221 -11.84 -6.43 19.05
C PHE A 221 -10.99 -7.13 20.10
N ALA A 222 -9.72 -6.74 20.23
CA ALA A 222 -8.80 -7.29 21.21
C ALA A 222 -9.29 -7.02 22.65
N ALA A 223 -9.85 -5.84 22.90
CA ALA A 223 -10.52 -5.48 24.15
C ALA A 223 -11.84 -6.24 24.37
N GLY A 224 -12.33 -7.00 23.39
CA GLY A 224 -13.62 -7.70 23.43
C GLY A 224 -14.85 -6.79 23.45
N GLY A 225 -14.68 -5.50 23.15
CA GLY A 225 -15.78 -4.52 23.09
C GLY A 225 -16.64 -4.65 21.83
N LEU A 226 -16.16 -5.35 20.80
CA LEU A 226 -16.91 -5.63 19.57
C LEU A 226 -16.90 -7.13 19.25
N ARG A 227 -18.05 -7.67 18.88
CA ARG A 227 -18.17 -9.06 18.41
C ARG A 227 -17.86 -9.15 16.92
N ARG A 228 -16.95 -10.07 16.56
CA ARG A 228 -16.71 -10.45 15.16
C ARG A 228 -17.99 -10.97 14.53
N ALA A 229 -18.12 -10.78 13.22
CA ALA A 229 -19.20 -11.41 12.46
C ALA A 229 -19.05 -12.95 12.54
N PRO A 230 -20.15 -13.72 12.65
CA PRO A 230 -20.08 -15.17 12.59
C PRO A 230 -19.40 -15.66 11.31
N PHE A 231 -18.71 -16.80 11.35
CA PHE A 231 -17.91 -17.31 10.23
C PHE A 231 -18.68 -17.39 8.89
N GLY A 232 -19.96 -17.74 8.91
CA GLY A 232 -20.80 -17.75 7.70
C GLY A 232 -20.96 -16.37 7.05
N TRP A 233 -21.08 -15.31 7.86
CA TRP A 233 -21.13 -13.92 7.38
C TRP A 233 -19.78 -13.46 6.83
N GLN A 234 -18.69 -13.89 7.45
CA GLN A 234 -17.33 -13.63 6.97
C GLN A 234 -17.12 -14.25 5.58
N ARG A 235 -17.48 -15.53 5.41
CA ARG A 235 -17.38 -16.25 4.14
C ARG A 235 -18.29 -15.69 3.05
N ALA A 236 -19.49 -15.26 3.41
CA ALA A 236 -20.41 -14.61 2.48
C ALA A 236 -20.00 -13.17 2.12
N GLY A 237 -19.02 -12.60 2.81
CA GLY A 237 -18.59 -11.22 2.58
C GLY A 237 -19.50 -10.15 3.16
N LEU A 238 -20.33 -10.52 4.13
CA LEU A 238 -21.36 -9.69 4.74
C LEU A 238 -20.91 -9.08 6.08
N GLU A 239 -19.62 -9.10 6.39
CA GLU A 239 -19.10 -8.53 7.64
C GLU A 239 -19.47 -7.06 7.82
N TRP A 240 -19.50 -6.29 6.72
CA TRP A 240 -19.91 -4.89 6.75
C TRP A 240 -21.37 -4.74 7.22
N LEU A 241 -22.25 -5.68 6.86
CA LEU A 241 -23.65 -5.69 7.30
C LEU A 241 -23.76 -6.07 8.78
N TRP A 242 -22.96 -7.04 9.24
CA TRP A 242 -22.84 -7.36 10.66
C TRP A 242 -22.34 -6.14 11.46
N ARG A 243 -21.40 -5.37 10.92
CA ARG A 243 -20.93 -4.12 11.56
C ARG A 243 -22.00 -3.05 11.65
N ILE A 244 -22.89 -2.93 10.65
CA ILE A 244 -24.04 -2.03 10.76
C ILE A 244 -24.96 -2.47 11.89
N LYS A 245 -25.14 -3.78 12.08
CA LYS A 245 -25.95 -4.32 13.17
C LYS A 245 -25.36 -3.97 14.54
N GLU A 246 -24.04 -4.14 14.72
CA GLU A 246 -23.35 -3.85 16.00
C GLU A 246 -23.19 -2.33 16.23
N GLU A 247 -22.94 -1.56 15.17
CA GLU A 247 -22.70 -0.12 15.22
C GLU A 247 -23.60 0.60 14.19
N PRO A 248 -24.90 0.85 14.49
CA PRO A 248 -25.87 1.39 13.54
C PRO A 248 -25.40 2.66 12.83
N ASN A 249 -24.73 3.57 13.53
CA ASN A 249 -24.24 4.83 12.97
C ASN A 249 -23.29 4.65 11.75
N LEU A 250 -22.70 3.46 11.57
CA LEU A 250 -21.86 3.15 10.41
C LEU A 250 -22.63 3.08 9.08
N TRP A 251 -23.97 2.93 9.09
CA TRP A 251 -24.75 2.84 7.85
C TRP A 251 -24.55 4.07 6.96
N ARG A 252 -24.47 5.28 7.56
CA ARG A 252 -24.26 6.55 6.84
C ARG A 252 -22.92 6.57 6.13
N ARG A 253 -21.88 6.07 6.80
CA ARG A 253 -20.54 5.94 6.24
C ARG A 253 -20.55 4.97 5.07
N TYR A 254 -21.11 3.77 5.25
CA TYR A 254 -21.16 2.78 4.18
C TYR A 254 -22.02 3.20 2.99
N ALA A 255 -23.11 3.94 3.19
CA ALA A 255 -23.90 4.50 2.10
C ALA A 255 -23.08 5.52 1.28
N LYS A 256 -22.38 6.43 1.96
CA LYS A 256 -21.50 7.42 1.31
C LYS A 256 -20.34 6.76 0.56
N ASP A 257 -19.69 5.79 1.20
CA ASP A 257 -18.57 5.05 0.60
C ASP A 257 -19.06 4.18 -0.57
N GLY A 258 -20.24 3.56 -0.45
CA GLY A 258 -20.88 2.80 -1.52
C GLY A 258 -21.21 3.68 -2.73
N LEU A 259 -21.75 4.88 -2.54
CA LEU A 259 -21.98 5.83 -3.63
C LEU A 259 -20.66 6.25 -4.30
N GLY A 260 -19.62 6.49 -3.51
CA GLY A 260 -18.27 6.77 -4.03
C GLY A 260 -17.72 5.61 -4.87
N LEU A 261 -17.89 4.38 -4.39
CA LEU A 261 -17.48 3.18 -5.12
C LEU A 261 -18.29 2.99 -6.41
N CYS A 262 -19.61 3.19 -6.40
CA CYS A 262 -20.43 3.13 -7.62
C CYS A 262 -19.95 4.13 -8.67
N ARG A 263 -19.62 5.36 -8.27
CA ARG A 263 -19.03 6.36 -9.18
C ARG A 263 -17.71 5.85 -9.77
N LEU A 264 -16.83 5.27 -8.95
CA LEU A 264 -15.57 4.69 -9.43
C LEU A 264 -15.78 3.51 -10.39
N ILE A 265 -16.75 2.65 -10.10
CA ILE A 265 -17.08 1.53 -10.97
C ILE A 265 -17.50 2.07 -12.35
N MET A 266 -18.39 3.06 -12.39
CA MET A 266 -18.89 3.61 -13.65
C MET A 266 -17.85 4.42 -14.43
N THR A 267 -16.98 5.16 -13.73
CA THR A 267 -16.02 6.08 -14.38
C THR A 267 -14.66 5.46 -14.67
N GLN A 268 -14.26 4.45 -13.91
CA GLN A 268 -12.93 3.83 -14.00
C GLN A 268 -13.04 2.34 -14.34
N ALA A 269 -13.71 1.55 -13.49
CA ALA A 269 -13.67 0.09 -13.62
C ALA A 269 -14.41 -0.45 -14.85
N VAL A 270 -15.57 0.09 -15.22
CA VAL A 270 -16.34 -0.31 -16.42
C VAL A 270 -15.56 0.02 -17.69
N PRO A 271 -15.06 1.26 -17.90
CA PRO A 271 -14.18 1.55 -19.02
C PRO A 271 -12.91 0.69 -19.05
N CYS A 272 -12.30 0.43 -17.88
CA CYS A 272 -11.14 -0.45 -17.76
C CYS A 272 -11.48 -1.87 -18.24
N LYS A 273 -12.60 -2.44 -17.76
CA LYS A 273 -13.05 -3.78 -18.15
C LYS A 273 -13.33 -3.86 -19.65
N TRP A 274 -13.99 -2.84 -20.19
CA TRP A 274 -14.27 -2.74 -21.63
C TRP A 274 -12.97 -2.71 -22.44
N HIS A 275 -11.99 -1.87 -22.03
CA HIS A 275 -10.67 -1.81 -22.67
C HIS A 275 -9.96 -3.17 -22.65
N ILE A 276 -9.95 -3.86 -21.49
CA ILE A 276 -9.34 -5.18 -21.36
C ILE A 276 -10.01 -6.20 -22.31
N VAL A 277 -11.34 -6.25 -22.33
CA VAL A 277 -12.09 -7.20 -23.16
C VAL A 277 -11.89 -6.91 -24.65
N VAL A 278 -12.01 -5.66 -25.09
CA VAL A 278 -11.79 -5.27 -26.49
C VAL A 278 -10.34 -5.47 -26.91
N GLY A 279 -9.38 -5.17 -26.03
CA GLY A 279 -7.95 -5.38 -26.26
C GLY A 279 -7.57 -6.85 -26.49
N GLN A 280 -8.25 -7.79 -25.82
CA GLN A 280 -8.06 -9.24 -26.03
C GLN A 280 -8.43 -9.69 -27.46
N PHE A 281 -9.35 -9.01 -28.13
CA PHE A 281 -9.71 -9.29 -29.53
C PHE A 281 -8.71 -8.68 -30.53
N ASN A 282 -7.91 -7.70 -30.11
CA ASN A 282 -6.97 -6.96 -30.96
C ASN A 282 -5.51 -7.43 -30.84
N LYS A 283 -5.29 -8.73 -30.59
CA LYS A 283 -4.00 -9.44 -30.38
C LYS A 283 -2.87 -9.23 -31.42
N ARG A 284 -3.01 -8.35 -32.41
CA ARG A 284 -2.09 -8.15 -33.55
C ARG A 284 -0.80 -7.36 -33.27
N SER A 285 -0.47 -6.99 -32.03
CA SER A 285 0.75 -6.17 -31.77
C SER A 285 1.52 -6.50 -30.47
N GLN A 286 1.49 -7.75 -30.01
CA GLN A 286 2.20 -8.14 -28.78
C GLN A 286 3.74 -8.21 -28.92
N ASP A 287 4.28 -8.16 -30.14
CA ASP A 287 5.70 -8.48 -30.42
C ASP A 287 6.70 -7.31 -30.47
N LYS A 288 6.31 -6.08 -30.11
CA LYS A 288 7.23 -4.91 -30.19
C LYS A 288 7.28 -4.03 -28.94
N ALA A 289 7.02 -4.62 -27.77
CA ALA A 289 7.31 -3.93 -26.51
C ALA A 289 8.82 -3.82 -26.32
N GLY A 290 9.31 -2.63 -25.99
CA GLY A 290 10.73 -2.42 -25.72
C GLY A 290 10.97 -1.24 -24.82
N ILE A 291 12.15 -1.26 -24.20
CA ILE A 291 12.62 -0.30 -23.23
C ILE A 291 13.99 0.19 -23.65
N LEU A 292 14.15 1.51 -23.74
CA LEU A 292 15.42 2.15 -23.98
C LEU A 292 15.74 3.05 -22.79
N VAL A 293 16.93 2.89 -22.22
CA VAL A 293 17.44 3.79 -21.17
C VAL A 293 18.47 4.69 -21.82
N THR A 294 18.21 5.99 -21.83
CA THR A 294 19.18 7.00 -22.27
C THR A 294 19.70 7.77 -21.07
N ARG A 295 21.02 7.98 -21.02
CA ARG A 295 21.67 8.74 -19.97
C ARG A 295 22.15 10.06 -20.56
N GLU A 296 21.53 11.14 -20.12
CA GLU A 296 21.90 12.50 -20.48
C GLU A 296 22.68 13.15 -19.33
N LYS A 297 23.26 14.34 -19.56
CA LYS A 297 24.07 15.03 -18.54
C LYS A 297 23.29 15.39 -17.27
N GLN A 298 21.97 15.56 -17.37
CA GLN A 298 21.11 16.08 -16.29
C GLN A 298 19.95 15.14 -15.91
N ARG A 299 19.76 14.04 -16.63
CA ARG A 299 18.64 13.11 -16.39
C ARG A 299 18.91 11.73 -16.98
N VAL A 300 18.19 10.73 -16.48
CA VAL A 300 18.08 9.40 -17.07
C VAL A 300 16.67 9.23 -17.61
N SER A 301 16.50 9.02 -18.91
CA SER A 301 15.19 8.81 -19.52
C SER A 301 14.96 7.33 -19.83
N ILE A 302 13.83 6.81 -19.36
CA ILE A 302 13.35 5.44 -19.60
C ILE A 302 12.21 5.55 -20.61
N HIS A 303 12.48 5.17 -21.85
CA HIS A 303 11.51 5.20 -22.93
C HIS A 303 10.83 3.84 -23.05
N LEU A 304 9.51 3.79 -22.79
CA LEU A 304 8.70 2.59 -23.00
C LEU A 304 7.91 2.72 -24.31
N HIS A 305 8.07 1.73 -25.19
CA HIS A 305 7.27 1.64 -26.42
C HIS A 305 6.52 0.32 -26.51
N GLY A 306 5.41 0.32 -27.25
CA GLY A 306 4.57 -0.86 -27.47
C GLY A 306 3.59 -1.14 -26.32
N ALA A 307 3.14 -2.38 -26.20
CA ALA A 307 2.17 -2.80 -25.18
C ALA A 307 2.86 -3.49 -23.99
N TRP A 308 2.70 -2.94 -22.79
CA TRP A 308 3.31 -3.47 -21.58
C TRP A 308 2.28 -4.17 -20.70
N LEU A 309 2.21 -5.50 -20.83
CA LEU A 309 1.29 -6.36 -20.09
C LEU A 309 2.04 -7.23 -19.07
N CYS A 310 1.31 -7.96 -18.25
CA CYS A 310 1.83 -8.74 -17.12
C CYS A 310 2.96 -9.70 -17.49
N GLN A 311 2.96 -10.25 -18.71
CA GLN A 311 4.04 -11.13 -19.20
C GLN A 311 5.40 -10.41 -19.29
N LYS A 312 5.42 -9.08 -19.40
CA LYS A 312 6.62 -8.25 -19.49
C LYS A 312 7.05 -7.67 -18.12
N SER A 313 6.32 -7.96 -17.04
CA SER A 313 6.64 -7.45 -15.70
C SER A 313 8.03 -7.85 -15.22
N ALA A 314 8.40 -9.13 -15.35
CA ALA A 314 9.73 -9.60 -14.96
C ALA A 314 10.85 -8.87 -15.72
N PHE A 315 10.67 -8.68 -17.02
CA PHE A 315 11.61 -7.95 -17.87
C PHE A 315 11.72 -6.47 -17.48
N LEU A 316 10.58 -5.81 -17.19
CA LEU A 316 10.58 -4.42 -16.73
C LEU A 316 11.34 -4.29 -15.41
N LYS A 317 10.99 -5.10 -14.40
CA LYS A 317 11.63 -5.09 -13.08
C LYS A 317 13.15 -5.25 -13.19
N ALA A 318 13.62 -6.19 -14.01
CA ALA A 318 15.04 -6.40 -14.25
C ALA A 318 15.74 -5.14 -14.81
N ARG A 319 15.08 -4.39 -15.67
CA ARG A 319 15.64 -3.13 -16.21
C ARG A 319 15.55 -1.98 -15.22
N LEU A 320 14.46 -1.88 -14.45
CA LEU A 320 14.30 -0.85 -13.42
C LEU A 320 15.32 -1.01 -12.28
N ALA A 321 15.64 -2.25 -11.90
CA ALA A 321 16.67 -2.55 -10.90
C ALA A 321 18.06 -2.02 -11.28
N LEU A 322 18.36 -1.88 -12.58
CA LEU A 322 19.64 -1.36 -13.06
C LEU A 322 19.75 0.17 -13.02
N VAL A 323 18.64 0.88 -12.84
CA VAL A 323 18.57 2.35 -12.96
C VAL A 323 17.97 3.03 -11.72
N VAL A 324 17.41 2.28 -10.79
CA VAL A 324 16.73 2.83 -9.61
C VAL A 324 17.65 3.69 -8.75
N ASP A 325 18.91 3.27 -8.61
CA ASP A 325 19.92 3.95 -7.77
C ASP A 325 20.67 5.09 -8.47
N GLU A 326 20.33 5.40 -9.73
CA GLU A 326 20.89 6.54 -10.46
C GLU A 326 20.78 7.82 -9.63
N THR A 327 21.80 8.67 -9.66
CA THR A 327 21.83 9.93 -8.90
C THR A 327 21.00 11.01 -9.58
N LEU A 328 20.94 10.98 -10.90
CA LEU A 328 20.18 11.92 -11.71
C LEU A 328 18.66 11.67 -11.58
N PRO A 329 17.81 12.70 -11.83
CA PRO A 329 16.37 12.54 -11.99
C PRO A 329 16.02 11.51 -13.08
N ILE A 330 15.01 10.68 -12.81
CA ILE A 330 14.52 9.69 -13.78
C ILE A 330 13.27 10.23 -14.47
N HIS A 331 13.26 10.22 -15.80
CA HIS A 331 12.10 10.57 -16.62
C HIS A 331 11.52 9.32 -17.27
N LEU A 332 10.22 9.07 -17.11
CA LEU A 332 9.50 7.99 -17.77
C LEU A 332 8.81 8.57 -19.01
N ASP A 333 9.30 8.19 -20.19
CA ASP A 333 8.73 8.59 -21.48
C ASP A 333 7.76 7.52 -21.99
N PHE A 334 6.46 7.86 -22.00
CA PHE A 334 5.37 7.02 -22.50
C PHE A 334 4.79 7.53 -23.84
N SER A 335 5.51 8.39 -24.57
CA SER A 335 5.08 8.93 -25.88
C SER A 335 4.74 7.86 -26.91
N LYS A 336 5.43 6.71 -26.85
CA LYS A 336 5.25 5.55 -27.75
C LYS A 336 4.55 4.36 -27.09
N LEU A 337 3.98 4.55 -25.89
CA LEU A 337 3.26 3.51 -25.17
C LEU A 337 1.89 3.29 -25.83
N GLN A 338 1.58 2.04 -26.15
CA GLN A 338 0.33 1.66 -26.81
C GLN A 338 -0.71 1.11 -25.84
N ASP A 339 -0.25 0.39 -24.82
CA ASP A 339 -1.07 -0.23 -23.79
C ASP A 339 -0.24 -0.48 -22.52
N ILE A 340 -0.91 -0.52 -21.36
CA ILE A 340 -0.30 -0.82 -20.07
C ILE A 340 -1.35 -1.44 -19.14
N ASP A 341 -0.97 -2.46 -18.39
CA ASP A 341 -1.88 -3.13 -17.45
C ASP A 341 -1.61 -2.83 -15.97
N ALA A 342 -2.51 -3.30 -15.12
CA ALA A 342 -2.44 -3.15 -13.67
C ALA A 342 -1.13 -3.67 -13.06
N LYS A 343 -0.55 -4.75 -13.61
CA LYS A 343 0.68 -5.35 -13.09
C LYS A 343 1.88 -4.46 -13.39
N VAL A 344 2.00 -3.99 -14.63
CA VAL A 344 3.11 -3.12 -15.04
C VAL A 344 3.00 -1.74 -14.39
N LEU A 345 1.79 -1.21 -14.21
CA LEU A 345 1.59 -0.01 -13.39
C LEU A 345 2.09 -0.23 -11.95
N GLY A 346 1.87 -1.42 -11.37
CA GLY A 346 2.46 -1.80 -10.08
C GLY A 346 3.99 -1.68 -10.08
N ASP A 347 4.65 -2.21 -11.12
CA ASP A 347 6.12 -2.13 -11.23
C ASP A 347 6.62 -0.66 -11.29
N ILE A 348 5.88 0.22 -11.98
CA ILE A 348 6.17 1.67 -12.02
C ILE A 348 5.95 2.31 -10.64
N PHE A 349 4.89 1.93 -9.92
CA PHE A 349 4.64 2.39 -8.55
C PHE A 349 5.78 2.05 -7.60
N MET A 350 6.40 0.88 -7.77
CA MET A 350 7.53 0.49 -6.92
C MET A 350 8.75 1.35 -7.18
N LEU A 351 9.02 1.69 -8.45
CA LEU A 351 10.09 2.63 -8.80
C LEU A 351 9.80 4.02 -8.20
N LEU A 352 8.56 4.51 -8.33
CA LEU A 352 8.11 5.77 -7.73
C LEU A 352 8.33 5.79 -6.21
N GLN A 353 7.90 4.73 -5.52
CA GLN A 353 8.05 4.60 -4.07
C GLN A 353 9.52 4.57 -3.66
N GLN A 354 10.34 3.76 -4.35
CA GLN A 354 11.77 3.63 -4.05
C GLN A 354 12.49 4.97 -4.24
N ARG A 355 12.24 5.67 -5.34
CA ARG A 355 12.83 7.00 -5.61
C ARG A 355 12.42 8.04 -4.56
N ARG A 356 11.14 8.08 -4.18
CA ARG A 356 10.63 8.96 -3.12
C ARG A 356 11.29 8.66 -1.77
N SER A 357 11.45 7.39 -1.41
CA SER A 357 12.13 7.00 -0.17
C SER A 357 13.60 7.46 -0.12
N GLN A 358 14.25 7.54 -1.28
CA GLN A 358 15.61 8.06 -1.42
C GLN A 358 15.67 9.60 -1.52
N GLY A 359 14.53 10.30 -1.47
CA GLY A 359 14.45 11.74 -1.71
C GLY A 359 14.81 12.14 -3.14
N LYS A 360 14.76 11.21 -4.09
CA LYS A 360 15.15 11.43 -5.49
C LYS A 360 13.94 11.61 -6.38
N GLU A 361 14.10 12.42 -7.40
CA GLU A 361 13.01 12.77 -8.31
C GLU A 361 12.73 11.68 -9.36
N LEU A 362 11.45 11.52 -9.67
CA LEU A 362 10.97 10.76 -10.81
C LEU A 362 9.82 11.54 -11.47
N TRP A 363 9.91 11.69 -12.78
CA TRP A 363 8.96 12.44 -13.60
C TRP A 363 8.36 11.53 -14.65
N ILE A 364 7.09 11.74 -15.00
CA ILE A 364 6.45 11.11 -16.15
C ILE A 364 6.30 12.19 -17.21
N ASP A 365 6.97 12.02 -18.35
CA ASP A 365 6.90 12.99 -19.44
C ASP A 365 5.46 13.05 -20.01
N PRO A 366 5.06 14.14 -20.67
CA PRO A 366 3.73 14.29 -21.23
C PRO A 366 3.30 13.11 -22.10
N VAL A 367 2.17 12.48 -21.74
CA VAL A 367 1.72 11.24 -22.35
C VAL A 367 0.62 11.47 -23.41
N PRO A 368 0.51 10.62 -24.44
CA PRO A 368 -0.56 10.70 -25.43
C PRO A 368 -1.95 10.54 -24.79
N LEU A 369 -2.98 11.13 -25.40
CA LEU A 369 -4.38 11.07 -24.91
C LEU A 369 -4.86 9.64 -24.66
N LYS A 370 -4.45 8.68 -25.50
CA LYS A 370 -4.81 7.26 -25.33
C LYS A 370 -4.26 6.70 -24.01
N VAL A 371 -2.98 6.96 -23.70
CA VAL A 371 -2.32 6.52 -22.47
C VAL A 371 -2.93 7.23 -21.26
N ARG A 372 -3.23 8.53 -21.38
CA ARG A 372 -3.90 9.29 -20.32
C ARG A 372 -5.27 8.69 -19.94
N ARG A 373 -6.03 8.20 -20.92
CA ARG A 373 -7.29 7.47 -20.67
C ARG A 373 -7.06 6.17 -19.91
N LEU A 374 -6.03 5.40 -20.26
CA LEU A 374 -5.67 4.18 -19.52
C LEU A 374 -5.32 4.50 -18.06
N PHE A 375 -4.52 5.54 -17.82
CA PHE A 375 -4.20 5.99 -16.46
C PHE A 375 -5.47 6.37 -15.69
N SER A 376 -6.42 7.07 -16.33
CA SER A 376 -7.71 7.39 -15.72
C SER A 376 -8.54 6.14 -15.40
N TYR A 377 -8.52 5.11 -16.26
CA TYR A 377 -9.23 3.84 -16.02
C TYR A 377 -8.67 3.08 -14.82
N TYR A 378 -7.36 3.13 -14.61
CA TYR A 378 -6.73 2.58 -13.41
C TYR A 378 -6.77 3.53 -12.21
N GLY A 379 -7.28 4.76 -12.38
CA GLY A 379 -7.39 5.79 -11.35
C GLY A 379 -6.07 6.46 -10.95
N VAL A 380 -5.05 6.37 -11.81
CA VAL A 380 -3.66 6.83 -11.56
C VAL A 380 -3.28 8.06 -12.38
N ASP A 381 -4.26 8.77 -12.94
CA ASP A 381 -4.07 9.99 -13.71
C ASP A 381 -3.40 11.11 -12.91
N TYR A 382 -3.50 11.07 -11.59
CA TYR A 382 -2.77 11.97 -10.69
C TYR A 382 -1.24 11.81 -10.77
N LEU A 383 -0.71 10.72 -11.34
CA LEU A 383 0.72 10.56 -11.60
C LEU A 383 1.20 11.40 -12.79
N LEU A 384 0.26 11.83 -13.65
CA LEU A 384 0.53 12.63 -14.85
C LEU A 384 0.39 14.13 -14.59
N GLU A 385 -0.10 14.52 -13.41
CA GLU A 385 -0.16 15.92 -13.01
C GLU A 385 1.25 16.37 -12.62
N ASP A 386 1.76 17.42 -13.27
CA ASP A 386 3.02 18.09 -12.92
C ASP A 386 3.02 18.46 -11.44
N LYS A 387 3.61 17.61 -10.61
CA LYS A 387 3.91 17.93 -9.23
C LYS A 387 5.39 17.66 -9.04
N ALA A 388 6.12 18.76 -8.88
CA ALA A 388 7.38 18.79 -8.17
C ALA A 388 7.31 17.84 -6.96
N PRO A 389 8.41 17.16 -6.61
CA PRO A 389 8.42 16.31 -5.43
C PRO A 389 7.84 17.10 -4.26
N ALA A 390 6.96 16.47 -3.49
CA ALA A 390 6.72 16.90 -2.14
C ALA A 390 8.08 16.83 -1.45
N VAL A 391 8.76 17.97 -1.39
CA VAL A 391 9.98 18.15 -0.62
C VAL A 391 9.64 17.63 0.77
N ALA A 392 10.43 16.67 1.25
CA ALA A 392 10.38 16.24 2.64
C ALA A 392 10.27 17.50 3.50
N VAL A 393 9.29 17.54 4.40
CA VAL A 393 9.15 18.62 5.37
C VAL A 393 10.42 18.58 6.24
N GLY A 394 11.44 19.27 5.75
CA GLY A 394 12.61 19.66 6.48
C GLY A 394 12.15 20.62 7.56
N GLN A 395 12.55 20.30 8.77
CA GLN A 395 12.59 21.22 9.88
C GLN A 395 13.16 22.55 9.38
N ASP A 396 12.33 23.59 9.39
CA ASP A 396 12.72 24.89 9.91
C ASP A 396 11.49 25.79 9.95
N GLY A 397 11.25 26.32 11.14
CA GLY A 397 10.23 27.32 11.36
C GLY A 397 10.57 28.62 10.64
N ASN A 398 9.52 29.43 10.55
CA ASN A 398 9.55 30.89 10.41
C ASN A 398 9.42 31.44 8.97
N ARG A 399 8.23 32.00 8.70
CA ARG A 399 7.91 33.28 8.00
C ARG A 399 6.47 33.19 7.46
N ILE A 400 5.48 33.79 8.11
CA ILE A 400 5.01 35.19 7.92
C ILE A 400 4.95 35.54 6.41
N PHE A 401 3.85 35.20 5.72
CA PHE A 401 2.66 36.03 5.46
C PHE A 401 1.58 35.16 4.81
#